data_AF-A0A1I5Y3L5-F1
#
_entry.id   AF-A0A1I5Y3L5-F1
#
_cell.length_a   1.000
_cell.length_b   1.000
_cell.length_c   1.000
_cell.angle_alpha   90.00
_cell.angle_beta   90.00
_cell.angle_gamma   90.00
#
_symmetry.space_group_name_H-M   'P 1'
#
loop_
_entity.id
_entity.type
_entity.pdbx_description
1 polymer ?
#
loop_
_entity_poly.entity_id
_entity_poly.type
_entity_poly.pdbx_seq_one_letter_code
_entity_poly.pdbx_strand_id
1 'polypeptide(L)'
;MQISMGMTVLSQKKIERAEFDHRMEEHAKWLKNHEKGKRADFSDVDLSEMNLSGMDFSYAEMKGVNLGGANLTRANLSHANLWGAYLHNIDLTEAMLDETVFINANLTLSKLNGCKGEKTRFTFVCMWDCEITNASLKKADFFEAQICNCDFTGSDLEEACFACADFDPEYLKGVKGLRMHMFCPEEGSFIAWKKCRDGKIVKLLIPEHAERKGNTVYNCRASEAVVLEIYDKDGISVDEAVSRYNKEFKYAKGAKVIAEELDPRRFSDVSGIYFVLSRADAEALPDREEAERDEENE
;
A
#
# COMPACT_ATOMS: atom_id res chain seq x y z
N MET A 1 13.75 2.65 12.55
CA MET A 1 14.03 1.20 12.65
C MET A 1 13.47 0.57 11.39
N GLN A 2 14.31 0.39 10.36
CA GLN A 2 13.91 -0.25 9.11
C GLN A 2 13.65 -1.73 9.40
N ILE A 3 12.41 -2.17 9.30
CA ILE A 3 12.12 -3.59 9.18
C ILE A 3 12.40 -3.94 7.72
N SER A 4 13.67 -4.23 7.43
CA SER A 4 14.05 -4.98 6.25
C SER A 4 13.44 -6.37 6.39
N MET A 5 12.23 -6.57 5.86
CA MET A 5 11.75 -7.92 5.57
C MET A 5 12.73 -8.54 4.59
N GLY A 6 13.64 -9.37 5.11
CA GLY A 6 14.53 -10.18 4.31
C GLY A 6 13.71 -11.15 3.49
N MET A 7 13.33 -10.75 2.28
CA MET A 7 12.93 -11.67 1.23
C MET A 7 14.18 -12.46 0.84
N THR A 8 14.26 -13.69 1.35
CA THR A 8 15.27 -14.67 0.95
C THR A 8 15.28 -14.76 -0.57
N VAL A 9 16.34 -14.28 -1.21
CA VAL A 9 16.59 -14.47 -2.64
C VAL A 9 16.71 -15.97 -2.87
N LEU A 10 15.64 -16.59 -3.36
CA LEU A 10 15.69 -17.95 -3.89
C LEU A 10 16.77 -17.96 -4.98
N SER A 11 17.56 -19.03 -5.07
CA SER A 11 18.67 -19.09 -6.04
C SER A 11 18.13 -19.07 -7.46
N GLN A 12 18.10 -17.90 -8.09
CA GLN A 12 17.65 -17.75 -9.47
C GLN A 12 18.71 -18.31 -10.41
N LYS A 13 18.28 -19.07 -11.41
CA LYS A 13 19.18 -19.60 -12.43
C LYS A 13 19.30 -18.59 -13.57
N LYS A 14 20.52 -18.12 -13.83
CA LYS A 14 20.81 -17.34 -15.03
C LYS A 14 20.53 -18.16 -16.28
N ILE A 15 19.73 -17.61 -17.19
CA ILE A 15 19.34 -18.27 -18.43
C ILE A 15 20.44 -18.12 -19.48
N GLU A 16 20.65 -19.16 -20.28
CA GLU A 16 21.50 -19.06 -21.46
C GLU A 16 20.76 -18.35 -22.59
N ARG A 17 21.49 -17.56 -23.39
CA ARG A 17 20.89 -16.76 -24.46
C ARG A 17 20.04 -17.58 -25.44
N ALA A 18 20.52 -18.74 -25.84
CA ALA A 18 19.80 -19.62 -26.76
C ALA A 18 18.48 -20.15 -26.17
N GLU A 19 18.46 -20.47 -24.88
CA GLU A 19 17.26 -20.91 -24.17
C GLU A 19 16.25 -19.75 -24.04
N PHE A 20 16.72 -18.54 -23.74
CA PHE A 20 15.89 -17.34 -23.72
C PHE A 20 15.25 -17.09 -25.10
N ASP A 21 16.05 -17.06 -26.17
CA ASP A 21 15.57 -16.81 -27.52
C ASP A 21 14.58 -17.91 -27.96
N HIS A 22 14.84 -19.18 -27.62
CA HIS A 22 13.92 -20.28 -27.90
C HIS A 22 12.55 -20.11 -27.21
N ARG A 23 12.53 -19.74 -25.92
CA ARG A 23 11.27 -19.47 -25.20
C ARG A 23 10.49 -18.33 -25.84
N MET A 24 11.18 -17.27 -26.27
CA MET A 24 10.55 -16.13 -26.94
C MET A 24 10.01 -16.49 -28.33
N GLU A 25 10.70 -17.35 -29.09
CA GLU A 25 10.20 -17.85 -30.37
C GLU A 25 8.92 -18.69 -30.19
N GLU A 26 8.89 -19.58 -29.21
CA GLU A 26 7.69 -20.38 -28.90
C GLU A 26 6.55 -19.49 -28.38
N HIS A 27 6.86 -18.44 -27.64
CA HIS A 27 5.89 -17.45 -27.18
C HIS A 27 5.31 -16.63 -28.32
N ALA A 28 6.14 -16.16 -29.23
CA ALA A 28 5.70 -15.43 -30.42
C ALA A 28 4.82 -16.30 -31.34
N LYS A 29 5.07 -17.61 -31.42
CA LYS A 29 4.16 -18.55 -32.12
C LYS A 29 2.82 -18.65 -31.40
N TRP A 30 2.83 -18.72 -30.06
CA TRP A 30 1.63 -18.80 -29.24
C TRP A 30 0.76 -17.54 -29.33
N LEU A 31 1.35 -16.35 -29.34
CA LEU A 31 0.62 -15.08 -29.44
C LEU A 31 -0.15 -14.90 -30.76
N LYS A 32 0.23 -15.60 -31.84
CA LYS A 32 -0.44 -15.46 -33.14
C LYS A 32 -1.87 -15.98 -33.14
N ASN A 33 -2.12 -17.14 -32.53
CA ASN A 33 -3.42 -17.80 -32.59
C ASN A 33 -3.69 -18.80 -31.44
N HIS A 34 -2.77 -18.95 -30.48
CA HIS A 34 -2.85 -19.89 -29.37
C HIS A 34 -2.92 -21.39 -29.74
N GLU A 35 -2.70 -21.76 -31.01
CA GLU A 35 -2.73 -23.16 -31.46
C GLU A 35 -1.34 -23.84 -31.41
N LYS A 36 -0.27 -23.05 -31.59
CA LYS A 36 1.12 -23.55 -31.68
C LYS A 36 2.04 -22.74 -30.78
N GLY A 37 3.16 -23.32 -30.40
CA GLY A 37 4.09 -22.68 -29.46
C GLY A 37 3.62 -22.83 -28.01
N LYS A 38 4.26 -22.08 -27.12
CA LYS A 38 3.99 -22.10 -25.67
C LYS A 38 4.11 -20.71 -25.11
N ARG A 39 3.30 -20.38 -24.10
CA ARG A 39 3.52 -19.15 -23.29
C ARG A 39 4.94 -19.18 -22.74
N ALA A 40 5.61 -18.03 -22.77
CA ALA A 40 6.91 -17.91 -22.12
C ALA A 40 6.74 -18.16 -20.61
N ASP A 41 7.65 -18.96 -20.07
CA ASP A 41 7.80 -19.16 -18.63
C ASP A 41 9.23 -18.76 -18.26
N PHE A 42 9.35 -17.71 -17.46
CA PHE A 42 10.59 -17.21 -16.89
C PHE A 42 10.52 -17.21 -15.36
N SER A 43 9.67 -18.06 -14.78
CA SER A 43 9.57 -18.18 -13.33
C SER A 43 10.91 -18.57 -12.71
N ASP A 44 11.31 -17.86 -11.66
CA ASP A 44 12.58 -18.04 -10.93
C ASP A 44 13.86 -17.94 -11.79
N VAL A 45 13.76 -17.33 -12.97
CA VAL A 45 14.90 -17.08 -13.86
C VAL A 45 15.57 -15.75 -13.52
N ASP A 46 16.89 -15.70 -13.65
CA ASP A 46 17.65 -14.44 -13.62
C ASP A 46 17.80 -13.85 -15.03
N LEU A 47 17.08 -12.74 -15.25
CA LEU A 47 17.09 -11.86 -16.42
C LEU A 47 17.63 -10.45 -16.06
N SER A 48 18.32 -10.30 -14.93
CA SER A 48 18.87 -9.02 -14.49
C SER A 48 19.78 -8.38 -15.53
N GLU A 49 19.77 -7.04 -15.58
CA GLU A 49 20.60 -6.21 -16.47
C GLU A 49 20.39 -6.45 -17.99
N MET A 50 19.39 -7.24 -18.39
CA MET A 50 19.13 -7.51 -19.80
C MET A 50 18.44 -6.31 -20.47
N ASN A 51 18.78 -6.09 -21.75
CA ASN A 51 17.99 -5.23 -22.62
C ASN A 51 16.83 -6.03 -23.23
N LEU A 52 15.63 -5.77 -22.72
CA LEU A 52 14.35 -6.38 -23.07
C LEU A 52 13.38 -5.34 -23.65
N SER A 53 13.89 -4.20 -24.09
CA SER A 53 13.08 -3.11 -24.63
C SER A 53 12.24 -3.53 -25.83
N GLY A 54 10.97 -3.13 -25.83
CA GLY A 54 10.02 -3.43 -26.92
C GLY A 54 9.60 -4.89 -27.05
N MET A 55 10.03 -5.79 -26.15
CA MET A 55 9.66 -7.20 -26.23
C MET A 55 8.21 -7.45 -25.80
N ASP A 56 7.58 -8.46 -26.40
CA ASP A 56 6.23 -8.89 -26.04
C ASP A 56 6.28 -10.09 -25.09
N PHE A 57 6.03 -9.82 -23.81
CA PHE A 57 5.86 -10.78 -22.73
C PHE A 57 4.40 -10.90 -22.28
N SER A 58 3.43 -10.49 -23.10
CA SER A 58 2.04 -10.55 -22.72
C SER A 58 1.62 -11.99 -22.38
N TYR A 59 0.87 -12.17 -21.28
CA TYR A 59 0.49 -13.47 -20.73
C TYR A 59 1.64 -14.39 -20.25
N ALA A 60 2.89 -13.92 -20.20
CA ALA A 60 4.03 -14.72 -19.73
C ALA A 60 3.91 -15.03 -18.22
N GLU A 61 4.38 -16.22 -17.82
CA GLU A 61 4.57 -16.56 -16.41
C GLU A 61 5.98 -16.15 -15.99
N MET A 62 6.10 -15.28 -14.99
CA MET A 62 7.37 -14.66 -14.58
C MET A 62 7.45 -14.55 -13.05
N LYS A 63 6.88 -15.53 -12.32
CA LYS A 63 6.84 -15.52 -10.85
C LYS A 63 8.25 -15.60 -10.29
N GLY A 64 8.60 -14.77 -9.31
CA GLY A 64 9.92 -14.79 -8.69
C GLY A 64 11.10 -14.45 -9.61
N VAL A 65 10.84 -14.03 -10.86
CA VAL A 65 11.88 -13.65 -11.82
C VAL A 65 12.75 -12.53 -11.24
N ASN A 66 14.05 -12.56 -11.51
CA ASN A 66 14.93 -11.42 -11.25
C ASN A 66 15.12 -10.64 -12.54
N LEU A 67 14.68 -9.40 -12.52
CA LEU A 67 14.79 -8.43 -13.59
C LEU A 67 15.54 -7.18 -13.12
N GLY A 68 16.21 -7.21 -11.98
CA GLY A 68 16.92 -6.05 -11.42
C GLY A 68 17.83 -5.38 -12.45
N GLY A 69 17.71 -4.06 -12.61
CA GLY A 69 18.47 -3.30 -13.61
C GLY A 69 18.10 -3.53 -15.07
N ALA A 70 17.12 -4.40 -15.39
CA ALA A 70 16.74 -4.66 -16.77
C ALA A 70 16.06 -3.45 -17.42
N ASN A 71 16.28 -3.31 -18.73
CA ASN A 71 15.59 -2.33 -19.56
C ASN A 71 14.37 -2.99 -20.23
N LEU A 72 13.17 -2.60 -19.81
CA LEU A 72 11.87 -3.02 -20.35
C LEU A 72 11.12 -1.84 -20.99
N THR A 73 11.83 -0.80 -21.42
CA THR A 73 11.21 0.37 -22.07
C THR A 73 10.36 -0.09 -23.26
N ARG A 74 9.09 0.33 -23.29
CA ARG A 74 8.09 -0.06 -24.31
C ARG A 74 7.81 -1.56 -24.43
N ALA A 75 8.21 -2.38 -23.46
CA ALA A 75 7.84 -3.79 -23.46
C ALA A 75 6.33 -3.95 -23.21
N ASN A 76 5.75 -5.03 -23.74
CA ASN A 76 4.38 -5.43 -23.44
C ASN A 76 4.37 -6.52 -22.38
N LEU A 77 3.93 -6.21 -21.17
CA LEU A 77 3.76 -7.12 -20.04
C LEU A 77 2.28 -7.36 -19.72
N SER A 78 1.36 -6.98 -20.63
CA SER A 78 -0.08 -7.09 -20.37
C SER A 78 -0.47 -8.53 -20.02
N HIS A 79 -1.24 -8.71 -18.94
CA HIS A 79 -1.61 -10.01 -18.37
C HIS A 79 -0.44 -10.90 -17.89
N ALA A 80 0.80 -10.41 -17.87
CA ALA A 80 1.94 -11.17 -17.35
C ALA A 80 1.87 -11.31 -15.83
N ASN A 81 2.43 -12.41 -15.33
CA ASN A 81 2.42 -12.77 -13.92
C ASN A 81 3.79 -12.60 -13.28
N LEU A 82 4.05 -11.45 -12.66
CA LEU A 82 5.29 -11.11 -11.95
C LEU A 82 5.12 -11.20 -10.42
N TRP A 83 4.28 -12.11 -9.93
CA TRP A 83 4.11 -12.32 -8.50
C TRP A 83 5.48 -12.59 -7.83
N GLY A 84 5.81 -11.84 -6.79
CA GLY A 84 7.06 -12.00 -6.04
C GLY A 84 8.34 -11.69 -6.82
N ALA A 85 8.25 -11.01 -7.96
CA ALA A 85 9.41 -10.71 -8.79
C ALA A 85 10.36 -9.66 -8.16
N TYR A 86 11.65 -9.77 -8.50
CA TYR A 86 12.69 -8.81 -8.10
C TYR A 86 12.93 -7.85 -9.26
N LEU A 87 12.42 -6.63 -9.12
CA LEU A 87 12.33 -5.60 -10.16
C LEU A 87 13.00 -4.30 -9.70
N HIS A 88 14.04 -4.38 -8.86
CA HIS A 88 14.69 -3.17 -8.35
C HIS A 88 15.42 -2.43 -9.49
N ASN A 89 15.30 -1.10 -9.53
CA ASN A 89 15.98 -0.25 -10.52
C ASN A 89 15.72 -0.65 -11.98
N ILE A 90 14.49 -1.05 -12.33
CA ILE A 90 14.14 -1.39 -13.72
C ILE A 90 13.59 -0.19 -14.49
N ASP A 91 13.69 -0.24 -15.81
CA ASP A 91 13.09 0.76 -16.70
C ASP A 91 11.86 0.19 -17.41
N LEU A 92 10.67 0.55 -16.96
CA LEU A 92 9.35 0.29 -17.57
C LEU A 92 8.77 1.53 -18.27
N THR A 93 9.61 2.49 -18.65
CA THR A 93 9.15 3.70 -19.35
C THR A 93 8.35 3.31 -20.60
N GLU A 94 7.15 3.88 -20.74
CA GLU A 94 6.21 3.61 -21.85
C GLU A 94 5.81 2.12 -22.02
N ALA A 95 6.00 1.27 -21.00
CA ALA A 95 5.58 -0.14 -21.05
C ALA A 95 4.05 -0.29 -21.01
N MET A 96 3.55 -1.39 -21.58
CA MET A 96 2.15 -1.82 -21.47
C MET A 96 2.02 -2.83 -20.34
N LEU A 97 1.19 -2.53 -19.35
CA LEU A 97 1.05 -3.22 -18.06
C LEU A 97 -0.42 -3.61 -17.78
N ASP A 98 -1.29 -3.62 -18.80
CA ASP A 98 -2.72 -3.87 -18.63
C ASP A 98 -2.93 -5.24 -17.95
N GLU A 99 -3.63 -5.25 -16.82
CA GLU A 99 -3.87 -6.45 -16.00
C GLU A 99 -2.59 -7.23 -15.58
N THR A 100 -1.42 -6.60 -15.60
CA THR A 100 -0.17 -7.20 -15.11
C THR A 100 -0.23 -7.39 -13.59
N VAL A 101 0.38 -8.48 -13.11
CA VAL A 101 0.39 -8.85 -11.70
C VAL A 101 1.76 -8.60 -11.10
N PHE A 102 1.90 -7.58 -10.26
CA PHE A 102 3.12 -7.29 -9.49
C PHE A 102 3.01 -7.66 -8.01
N ILE A 103 2.00 -8.44 -7.59
CA ILE A 103 1.76 -8.70 -6.17
C ILE A 103 3.01 -9.24 -5.45
N ASN A 104 3.34 -8.67 -4.29
CA ASN A 104 4.55 -8.98 -3.51
C ASN A 104 5.89 -8.74 -4.26
N ALA A 105 5.89 -8.02 -5.38
CA ALA A 105 7.12 -7.71 -6.10
C ALA A 105 7.84 -6.49 -5.50
N ASN A 106 9.12 -6.36 -5.81
CA ASN A 106 9.93 -5.22 -5.42
C ASN A 106 10.34 -4.39 -6.64
N LEU A 107 9.70 -3.24 -6.85
CA LEU A 107 9.99 -2.25 -7.89
C LEU A 107 10.81 -1.04 -7.39
N THR A 108 11.37 -1.06 -6.19
CA THR A 108 12.11 0.08 -5.61
C THR A 108 13.09 0.71 -6.61
N LEU A 109 13.13 2.05 -6.70
CA LEU A 109 13.96 2.85 -7.63
C LEU A 109 13.65 2.67 -9.13
N SER A 110 12.49 2.13 -9.50
CA SER A 110 12.17 1.87 -10.90
C SER A 110 11.53 3.06 -11.61
N LYS A 111 11.64 3.05 -12.94
CA LYS A 111 11.03 4.04 -13.82
C LYS A 111 9.80 3.44 -14.49
N LEU A 112 8.65 4.07 -14.31
CA LEU A 112 7.37 3.71 -14.91
C LEU A 112 6.76 4.89 -15.67
N ASN A 113 7.57 5.89 -16.02
CA ASN A 113 7.11 7.09 -16.70
C ASN A 113 6.35 6.75 -18.00
N GLY A 114 5.16 7.32 -18.17
CA GLY A 114 4.35 7.14 -19.39
C GLY A 114 3.80 5.72 -19.61
N CYS A 115 3.94 4.81 -18.65
CA CYS A 115 3.40 3.46 -18.80
C CYS A 115 1.87 3.47 -18.87
N LYS A 116 1.29 2.41 -19.44
CA LYS A 116 -0.16 2.21 -19.52
C LYS A 116 -0.52 0.90 -18.88
N GLY A 117 -1.38 0.89 -17.88
CA GLY A 117 -1.75 -0.32 -17.16
C GLY A 117 -3.12 -0.19 -16.51
N GLU A 118 -4.19 -0.36 -17.28
CA GLU A 118 -5.52 -0.48 -16.69
C GLU A 118 -5.60 -1.78 -15.87
N LYS A 119 -6.11 -1.70 -14.64
CA LYS A 119 -6.25 -2.83 -13.69
C LYS A 119 -4.95 -3.57 -13.36
N THR A 120 -3.80 -2.91 -13.50
CA THR A 120 -2.53 -3.46 -12.97
C THR A 120 -2.63 -3.68 -11.46
N ARG A 121 -2.09 -4.79 -10.96
CA ARG A 121 -2.13 -5.14 -9.54
C ARG A 121 -0.77 -4.93 -8.88
N PHE A 122 -0.67 -3.89 -8.05
CA PHE A 122 0.46 -3.54 -7.19
C PHE A 122 0.20 -3.90 -5.71
N THR A 123 -0.68 -4.85 -5.42
CA THR A 123 -1.00 -5.28 -4.05
C THR A 123 0.27 -5.72 -3.31
N PHE A 124 0.53 -5.19 -2.11
CA PHE A 124 1.73 -5.49 -1.29
C PHE A 124 3.08 -5.25 -1.98
N VAL A 125 3.13 -4.40 -3.01
CA VAL A 125 4.37 -4.09 -3.73
C VAL A 125 5.25 -3.15 -2.90
N CYS A 126 6.57 -3.42 -2.88
CA CYS A 126 7.56 -2.42 -2.49
C CYS A 126 7.95 -1.61 -3.72
N MET A 127 7.65 -0.31 -3.77
CA MET A 127 8.02 0.54 -4.90
C MET A 127 8.50 1.92 -4.45
N TRP A 128 9.22 2.01 -3.34
CA TRP A 128 9.82 3.27 -2.89
C TRP A 128 10.67 3.94 -3.97
N ASP A 129 10.63 5.28 -3.97
CA ASP A 129 11.47 6.12 -4.83
C ASP A 129 11.29 5.83 -6.34
N CYS A 130 10.09 5.43 -6.78
CA CYS A 130 9.81 5.22 -8.21
C CYS A 130 9.40 6.50 -8.95
N GLU A 131 9.79 6.58 -10.22
CA GLU A 131 9.34 7.64 -11.13
C GLU A 131 8.12 7.15 -11.92
N ILE A 132 6.94 7.71 -11.69
CA ILE A 132 5.66 7.24 -12.26
C ILE A 132 4.93 8.41 -12.91
N THR A 133 5.65 9.31 -13.58
CA THR A 133 5.07 10.51 -14.18
C THR A 133 4.33 10.19 -15.48
N ASN A 134 3.24 10.90 -15.76
CA ASN A 134 2.45 10.76 -16.99
C ASN A 134 1.95 9.33 -17.29
N ALA A 135 1.87 8.46 -16.28
CA ALA A 135 1.39 7.10 -16.42
C ALA A 135 -0.15 7.07 -16.49
N SER A 136 -0.70 6.06 -17.13
CA SER A 136 -2.15 5.77 -17.13
C SER A 136 -2.41 4.46 -16.39
N LEU A 137 -2.77 4.54 -15.11
CA LEU A 137 -2.97 3.40 -14.22
C LEU A 137 -4.40 3.36 -13.68
N LYS A 138 -5.37 3.48 -14.59
CA LYS A 138 -6.80 3.45 -14.25
C LYS A 138 -7.16 2.12 -13.61
N LYS A 139 -7.97 2.16 -12.55
CA LYS A 139 -8.42 0.96 -11.81
C LYS A 139 -7.28 0.08 -11.30
N ALA A 140 -6.06 0.60 -11.24
CA ALA A 140 -4.94 -0.13 -10.68
C ALA A 140 -5.16 -0.35 -9.18
N ASP A 141 -4.66 -1.47 -8.66
CA ASP A 141 -4.77 -1.83 -7.25
C ASP A 141 -3.44 -1.64 -6.55
N PHE A 142 -3.35 -0.64 -5.68
CA PHE A 142 -2.23 -0.36 -4.79
C PHE A 142 -2.52 -0.76 -3.34
N PHE A 143 -3.41 -1.74 -3.10
CA PHE A 143 -3.72 -2.19 -1.74
C PHE A 143 -2.45 -2.62 -0.98
N GLU A 144 -2.18 -1.99 0.17
CA GLU A 144 -0.94 -2.19 0.96
C GLU A 144 0.36 -2.00 0.17
N ALA A 145 0.33 -1.25 -0.93
CA ALA A 145 1.55 -0.90 -1.66
C ALA A 145 2.38 0.12 -0.88
N GLN A 146 3.70 -0.05 -0.93
CA GLN A 146 4.65 0.88 -0.36
C GLN A 146 5.15 1.84 -1.46
N ILE A 147 4.55 3.02 -1.56
CA ILE A 147 4.79 4.03 -2.61
C ILE A 147 5.38 5.34 -2.04
N CYS A 148 6.04 5.31 -0.88
CA CYS A 148 6.80 6.46 -0.37
C CYS A 148 7.79 7.02 -1.41
N ASN A 149 7.84 8.35 -1.52
CA ASN A 149 8.68 9.11 -2.46
C ASN A 149 8.43 8.82 -3.95
N CYS A 150 7.29 8.23 -4.31
CA CYS A 150 6.93 8.05 -5.72
C CYS A 150 6.37 9.32 -6.34
N ASP A 151 6.86 9.71 -7.51
CA ASP A 151 6.34 10.84 -8.27
C ASP A 151 5.25 10.38 -9.27
N PHE A 152 3.98 10.73 -9.00
CA PHE A 152 2.84 10.44 -9.87
C PHE A 152 2.41 11.65 -10.72
N THR A 153 3.26 12.68 -10.86
CA THR A 153 2.91 13.92 -11.56
C THR A 153 2.38 13.66 -12.98
N GLY A 154 1.20 14.20 -13.28
CA GLY A 154 0.57 14.07 -14.60
C GLY A 154 -0.10 12.72 -14.87
N SER A 155 -0.09 11.79 -13.91
CA SER A 155 -0.66 10.46 -14.08
C SER A 155 -2.17 10.42 -13.92
N ASP A 156 -2.79 9.48 -14.64
CA ASP A 156 -4.23 9.19 -14.59
C ASP A 156 -4.46 7.96 -13.69
N LEU A 157 -5.04 8.19 -12.52
CA LEU A 157 -5.31 7.19 -11.48
C LEU A 157 -6.83 7.05 -11.24
N GLU A 158 -7.64 7.31 -12.27
CA GLU A 158 -9.09 7.14 -12.21
C GLU A 158 -9.48 5.74 -11.71
N GLU A 159 -10.29 5.69 -10.65
CA GLU A 159 -10.77 4.46 -9.98
C GLU A 159 -9.66 3.55 -9.40
N ALA A 160 -8.42 4.03 -9.28
CA ALA A 160 -7.37 3.26 -8.64
C ALA A 160 -7.60 3.12 -7.11
N CYS A 161 -7.27 1.94 -6.57
CA CYS A 161 -7.38 1.63 -5.15
C CYS A 161 -6.05 1.93 -4.45
N PHE A 162 -6.06 2.69 -3.36
CA PHE A 162 -4.87 2.98 -2.52
C PHE A 162 -5.10 2.60 -1.06
N ALA A 163 -6.07 1.71 -0.79
CA ALA A 163 -6.38 1.30 0.57
C ALA A 163 -5.13 0.70 1.24
N CYS A 164 -4.84 1.15 2.45
CA CYS A 164 -3.64 0.76 3.22
C CYS A 164 -2.27 1.07 2.55
N ALA A 165 -2.20 1.82 1.44
CA ALA A 165 -0.93 2.22 0.84
C ALA A 165 -0.19 3.28 1.68
N ASP A 166 1.14 3.27 1.68
CA ASP A 166 1.97 4.37 2.21
C ASP A 166 2.29 5.37 1.09
N PHE A 167 2.11 6.68 1.28
CA PHE A 167 2.48 7.67 0.24
C PHE A 167 2.69 9.06 0.83
N ASP A 168 3.55 9.88 0.24
CA ASP A 168 3.68 11.28 0.65
C ASP A 168 2.69 12.17 -0.15
N PRO A 169 1.78 12.91 0.52
CA PRO A 169 0.80 13.79 -0.14
C PRO A 169 1.39 14.82 -1.11
N GLU A 170 2.65 15.26 -0.92
CA GLU A 170 3.25 16.29 -1.77
C GLU A 170 3.42 15.83 -3.22
N TYR A 171 3.61 14.53 -3.45
CA TYR A 171 3.84 13.93 -4.77
C TYR A 171 2.56 13.49 -5.50
N LEU A 172 1.39 13.78 -4.92
CA LEU A 172 0.08 13.54 -5.55
C LEU A 172 -0.49 14.78 -6.26
N LYS A 173 0.29 15.87 -6.35
CA LYS A 173 -0.14 17.12 -7.00
C LYS A 173 -0.38 16.90 -8.50
N GLY A 174 -1.58 17.27 -8.96
CA GLY A 174 -1.95 17.17 -10.38
C GLY A 174 -2.35 15.78 -10.86
N VAL A 175 -2.45 14.80 -9.96
CA VAL A 175 -3.01 13.47 -10.27
C VAL A 175 -4.50 13.60 -10.61
N LYS A 176 -4.91 12.99 -11.72
CA LYS A 176 -6.32 12.96 -12.15
C LYS A 176 -7.04 11.74 -11.58
N GLY A 177 -8.32 11.92 -11.24
CA GLY A 177 -9.21 10.80 -10.90
C GLY A 177 -8.93 10.12 -9.56
N LEU A 178 -7.94 10.59 -8.82
CA LEU A 178 -7.60 10.08 -7.49
C LEU A 178 -8.69 10.45 -6.49
N ARG A 179 -9.59 9.50 -6.23
CA ARG A 179 -10.55 9.59 -5.14
C ARG A 179 -9.91 9.00 -3.89
N MET A 180 -9.03 9.78 -3.27
CA MET A 180 -8.61 9.47 -1.91
C MET A 180 -9.80 9.75 -0.99
N HIS A 181 -10.37 8.72 -0.40
CA HIS A 181 -11.07 8.93 0.86
C HIS A 181 -10.00 9.24 1.90
N MET A 182 -9.51 10.49 1.92
CA MET A 182 -8.79 10.99 3.09
C MET A 182 -9.79 10.96 4.22
N PHE A 183 -9.66 9.96 5.08
CA PHE A 183 -10.69 9.69 6.07
C PHE A 183 -10.72 10.84 7.09
N CYS A 184 -9.59 11.31 7.59
CA CYS A 184 -9.59 12.39 8.59
C CYS A 184 -9.99 13.74 7.96
N PRO A 185 -11.10 14.37 8.38
CA PRO A 185 -11.46 15.72 7.94
C PRO A 185 -10.37 16.73 8.29
N GLU A 186 -10.00 17.61 7.34
CA GLU A 186 -8.94 18.62 7.52
C GLU A 186 -9.45 19.92 8.15
N GLU A 187 -10.73 20.25 7.94
CA GLU A 187 -11.35 21.49 8.41
C GLU A 187 -12.54 21.21 9.33
N GLY A 188 -12.87 22.20 10.16
CA GLY A 188 -13.99 22.13 11.10
C GLY A 188 -13.77 21.14 12.24
N SER A 189 -14.71 21.13 13.18
CA SER A 189 -14.74 20.14 14.26
C SER A 189 -15.64 18.96 13.89
N PHE A 190 -15.28 17.75 14.29
CA PHE A 190 -16.08 16.56 13.94
C PHE A 190 -16.11 15.52 15.06
N ILE A 191 -17.08 14.61 14.96
CA ILE A 191 -17.25 13.50 15.88
C ILE A 191 -16.41 12.30 15.42
N ALA A 192 -15.68 11.72 16.35
CA ALA A 192 -14.89 10.52 16.18
C ALA A 192 -15.19 9.50 17.27
N TRP A 193 -14.70 8.28 17.08
CA TRP A 193 -14.99 7.15 17.95
C TRP A 193 -13.72 6.37 18.24
N LYS A 194 -13.61 5.83 19.45
CA LYS A 194 -12.43 5.06 19.87
C LYS A 194 -12.87 3.82 20.65
N LYS A 195 -12.35 2.65 20.26
CA LYS A 195 -12.46 1.44 21.07
C LYS A 195 -11.39 1.43 22.17
N CYS A 196 -11.85 1.20 23.40
CA CYS A 196 -11.07 1.07 24.62
C CYS A 196 -11.11 -0.39 25.12
N ARG A 197 -10.47 -0.67 26.25
CA ARG A 197 -10.53 -2.01 26.88
C ARG A 197 -11.95 -2.39 27.27
N ASP A 198 -12.18 -3.70 27.41
CA ASP A 198 -13.46 -4.32 27.77
C ASP A 198 -14.62 -3.98 26.81
N GLY A 199 -14.31 -3.72 25.54
CA GLY A 199 -15.31 -3.34 24.54
C GLY A 199 -15.90 -1.93 24.70
N LYS A 200 -15.36 -1.11 25.62
CA LYS A 200 -15.89 0.25 25.83
C LYS A 200 -15.64 1.12 24.59
N ILE A 201 -16.64 1.91 24.21
CA ILE A 201 -16.58 2.83 23.07
C ILE A 201 -16.66 4.27 23.56
N VAL A 202 -15.64 5.06 23.21
CA VAL A 202 -15.54 6.47 23.56
C VAL A 202 -15.95 7.32 22.37
N LYS A 203 -16.89 8.24 22.58
CA LYS A 203 -17.27 9.28 21.62
C LYS A 203 -16.42 10.52 21.86
N LEU A 204 -15.72 10.95 20.82
CA LEU A 204 -14.79 12.07 20.86
C LEU A 204 -15.29 13.22 19.98
N LEU A 205 -15.04 14.44 20.40
CA LEU A 205 -15.01 15.61 19.53
C LEU A 205 -13.54 15.92 19.21
N ILE A 206 -13.20 15.90 17.92
CA ILE A 206 -11.91 16.39 17.45
C ILE A 206 -12.09 17.86 17.08
N PRO A 207 -11.51 18.80 17.84
CA PRO A 207 -11.70 20.21 17.59
C PRO A 207 -10.91 20.68 16.36
N GLU A 208 -11.33 21.79 15.78
CA GLU A 208 -10.76 22.29 14.53
C GLU A 208 -9.26 22.65 14.63
N HIS A 209 -8.83 23.15 15.78
CA HIS A 209 -7.45 23.53 16.01
C HIS A 209 -6.53 22.34 16.35
N ALA A 210 -7.08 21.14 16.55
CA ALA A 210 -6.26 19.97 16.82
C ALA A 210 -5.46 19.60 15.57
N GLU A 211 -4.15 19.42 15.75
CA GLU A 211 -3.34 18.74 14.75
C GLU A 211 -3.90 17.34 14.57
N ARG A 212 -4.13 16.95 13.31
CA ARG A 212 -4.80 15.70 13.00
C ARG A 212 -4.34 15.14 11.68
N LYS A 213 -4.38 13.82 11.59
CA LYS A 213 -3.92 13.07 10.43
C LYS A 213 -4.66 11.75 10.33
N GLY A 214 -4.98 11.37 9.09
CA GLY A 214 -5.46 10.04 8.75
C GLY A 214 -4.39 9.29 7.97
N ASN A 215 -4.32 7.98 8.17
CA ASN A 215 -3.68 7.10 7.21
C ASN A 215 -4.72 6.68 6.14
N THR A 216 -4.36 5.71 5.30
CA THR A 216 -5.23 5.13 4.26
C THR A 216 -6.26 4.14 4.78
N VAL A 217 -6.28 3.91 6.09
CA VAL A 217 -7.26 3.10 6.82
C VAL A 217 -8.22 4.06 7.54
N TYR A 218 -9.31 3.56 8.11
CA TYR A 218 -10.23 4.33 8.97
C TYR A 218 -9.55 4.92 10.23
N ASN A 219 -8.24 4.75 10.37
CA ASN A 219 -7.45 5.07 11.54
C ASN A 219 -6.90 6.49 11.42
N CYS A 220 -7.35 7.33 12.34
CA CYS A 220 -6.98 8.72 12.42
C CYS A 220 -6.37 9.01 13.79
N ARG A 221 -5.57 10.07 13.86
CA ARG A 221 -4.91 10.51 15.07
C ARG A 221 -5.00 12.01 15.21
N ALA A 222 -5.13 12.47 16.45
CA ALA A 222 -5.12 13.88 16.78
C ALA A 222 -4.22 14.15 18.00
N SER A 223 -3.72 15.39 18.08
CA SER A 223 -3.03 15.90 19.26
C SER A 223 -4.00 16.21 20.41
N GLU A 224 -5.27 16.47 20.10
CA GLU A 224 -6.28 16.85 21.08
C GLU A 224 -7.66 16.27 20.74
N ALA A 225 -8.42 15.88 21.77
CA ALA A 225 -9.81 15.50 21.67
C ALA A 225 -10.59 15.86 22.95
N VAL A 226 -11.90 16.03 22.86
CA VAL A 226 -12.79 16.13 24.03
C VAL A 226 -13.66 14.89 24.10
N VAL A 227 -13.71 14.24 25.27
CA VAL A 227 -14.55 13.08 25.51
C VAL A 227 -15.98 13.54 25.75
N LEU A 228 -16.89 13.19 24.84
CA LEU A 228 -18.30 13.58 24.95
C LEU A 228 -19.09 12.54 25.77
N GLU A 229 -18.95 11.28 25.41
CA GLU A 229 -19.73 10.16 25.96
C GLU A 229 -18.86 8.90 25.96
N ILE A 230 -19.15 7.98 26.88
CA ILE A 230 -18.51 6.66 26.94
C ILE A 230 -19.60 5.61 27.12
N TYR A 231 -19.52 4.55 26.33
CA TYR A 231 -20.44 3.43 26.37
C TYR A 231 -19.69 2.15 26.73
N ASP A 232 -20.28 1.29 27.56
CA ASP A 232 -19.80 -0.08 27.71
C ASP A 232 -20.20 -0.97 26.51
N LYS A 233 -19.80 -2.25 26.56
CA LYS A 233 -20.07 -3.23 25.51
C LYS A 233 -21.56 -3.47 25.23
N ASP A 234 -22.42 -3.18 26.22
CA ASP A 234 -23.86 -3.34 26.13
C ASP A 234 -24.55 -2.02 25.72
N GLY A 235 -23.75 -0.96 25.46
CA GLY A 235 -24.21 0.34 25.02
C GLY A 235 -24.68 1.26 26.15
N ILE A 236 -24.42 0.91 27.40
CA ILE A 236 -24.81 1.70 28.57
C ILE A 236 -23.79 2.81 28.81
N SER A 237 -24.27 4.02 29.10
CA SER A 237 -23.40 5.16 29.42
C SER A 237 -22.62 4.91 30.72
N VAL A 238 -21.31 5.16 30.68
CA VAL A 238 -20.40 5.06 31.83
C VAL A 238 -19.51 6.30 31.92
N ASP A 239 -18.83 6.50 33.06
CA ASP A 239 -18.04 7.71 33.31
C ASP A 239 -16.58 7.62 32.85
N GLU A 240 -16.02 6.41 32.79
CA GLU A 240 -14.60 6.19 32.46
C GLU A 240 -14.37 5.02 31.49
N ALA A 241 -13.28 5.09 30.72
CA ALA A 241 -12.73 3.98 29.94
C ALA A 241 -11.21 3.99 29.96
N VAL A 242 -10.59 2.81 30.00
CA VAL A 242 -9.12 2.66 29.94
C VAL A 242 -8.66 2.54 28.50
N SER A 243 -7.57 3.22 28.13
CA SER A 243 -7.00 3.15 26.80
C SER A 243 -6.66 1.71 26.40
N ARG A 244 -6.91 1.40 25.13
CA ARG A 244 -6.60 0.08 24.55
C ARG A 244 -5.11 -0.27 24.63
N TYR A 245 -4.24 0.74 24.49
CA TYR A 245 -2.79 0.54 24.39
C TYR A 245 -2.01 0.93 25.66
N ASN A 246 -2.46 1.94 26.40
CA ASN A 246 -1.82 2.37 27.65
C ASN A 246 -2.74 2.07 28.85
N LYS A 247 -2.36 1.13 29.71
CA LYS A 247 -3.18 0.70 30.87
C LYS A 247 -3.33 1.79 31.94
N GLU A 248 -2.43 2.77 31.97
CA GLU A 248 -2.46 3.87 32.94
C GLU A 248 -3.31 5.04 32.45
N PHE A 249 -3.50 5.15 31.12
CA PHE A 249 -4.28 6.24 30.54
C PHE A 249 -5.78 5.97 30.59
N LYS A 250 -6.53 6.91 31.17
CA LYS A 250 -7.99 6.87 31.27
C LYS A 250 -8.65 8.01 30.50
N TYR A 251 -9.71 7.68 29.78
CA TYR A 251 -10.68 8.61 29.23
C TYR A 251 -11.79 8.79 30.27
N ALA A 252 -12.15 10.04 30.57
CA ALA A 252 -13.25 10.37 31.47
C ALA A 252 -14.25 11.28 30.74
N LYS A 253 -15.55 11.06 30.96
CA LYS A 253 -16.61 11.85 30.33
C LYS A 253 -16.45 13.35 30.62
N GLY A 254 -16.50 14.17 29.57
CA GLY A 254 -16.30 15.62 29.64
C GLY A 254 -14.84 16.08 29.68
N ALA A 255 -13.87 15.17 29.78
CA ALA A 255 -12.46 15.52 29.86
C ALA A 255 -11.89 15.91 28.49
N LYS A 256 -10.98 16.89 28.50
CA LYS A 256 -10.07 17.16 27.38
C LYS A 256 -8.88 16.22 27.48
N VAL A 257 -8.56 15.56 26.37
CA VAL A 257 -7.42 14.67 26.21
C VAL A 257 -6.42 15.34 25.29
N ILE A 258 -5.16 15.35 25.72
CA ILE A 258 -4.03 15.90 24.97
C ILE A 258 -3.01 14.78 24.82
N ALA A 259 -2.58 14.52 23.59
CA ALA A 259 -1.48 13.60 23.33
C ALA A 259 -0.15 14.23 23.79
N GLU A 260 0.72 13.44 24.41
CA GLU A 260 2.07 13.90 24.78
C GLU A 260 2.92 14.24 23.55
N GLU A 261 2.77 13.44 22.50
CA GLU A 261 3.42 13.66 21.20
C GLU A 261 2.48 13.20 20.08
N LEU A 262 2.55 13.90 18.95
CA LEU A 262 1.99 13.45 17.69
C LEU A 262 3.14 13.36 16.68
N ASP A 263 3.50 12.13 16.29
CA ASP A 263 4.58 11.89 15.33
C ASP A 263 4.31 12.72 14.06
N PRO A 264 5.25 13.49 13.50
CA PRO A 264 4.98 14.22 12.27
C PRO A 264 4.69 13.29 11.08
N ARG A 265 5.12 12.03 11.12
CA ARG A 265 4.90 11.04 10.06
C ARG A 265 3.44 10.59 10.01
N ARG A 266 2.82 10.75 8.85
CA ARG A 266 1.39 10.45 8.61
C ARG A 266 1.03 8.97 8.86
N PHE A 267 1.91 8.05 8.48
CA PHE A 267 1.68 6.58 8.51
C PHE A 267 2.29 5.83 9.70
N SER A 268 2.98 6.53 10.61
CA SER A 268 3.65 5.88 11.76
C SER A 268 2.69 5.65 12.92
N ASP A 269 2.35 4.44 13.34
CA ASP A 269 1.30 4.20 14.36
C ASP A 269 1.71 4.40 15.84
N VAL A 270 2.82 5.09 16.10
CA VAL A 270 3.47 5.08 17.43
C VAL A 270 2.96 6.12 18.44
N SER A 271 2.31 7.21 18.03
CA SER A 271 1.88 8.28 18.95
C SER A 271 0.64 9.06 18.50
N GLY A 272 -0.07 9.69 19.45
CA GLY A 272 -1.30 10.46 19.24
C GLY A 272 -2.58 9.80 19.78
N ILE A 273 -3.67 10.57 19.84
CA ILE A 273 -4.99 10.06 20.21
C ILE A 273 -5.57 9.32 19.01
N TYR A 274 -5.51 7.99 19.02
CA TYR A 274 -6.11 7.16 17.98
C TYR A 274 -7.64 7.15 18.03
N PHE A 275 -8.28 7.35 16.87
CA PHE A 275 -9.72 7.27 16.66
C PHE A 275 -10.08 6.80 15.25
N VAL A 276 -11.35 6.45 15.06
CA VAL A 276 -12.00 6.19 13.77
C VAL A 276 -13.23 7.10 13.61
N LEU A 277 -13.80 7.17 12.42
CA LEU A 277 -14.80 8.21 12.11
C LEU A 277 -16.24 7.77 12.32
N SER A 278 -16.49 6.47 12.34
CA SER A 278 -17.81 5.92 12.63
C SER A 278 -17.80 5.05 13.87
N ARG A 279 -18.95 5.02 14.55
CA ARG A 279 -19.14 4.14 15.71
C ARG A 279 -19.05 2.67 15.32
N ALA A 280 -19.60 2.31 14.16
CA ALA A 280 -19.59 0.95 13.64
C ALA A 280 -18.16 0.45 13.42
N ASP A 281 -17.28 1.30 12.84
CA ASP A 281 -15.86 0.96 12.68
C ASP A 281 -15.18 0.75 14.03
N ALA A 282 -15.52 1.57 15.03
CA ALA A 282 -14.96 1.42 16.37
C ALA A 282 -15.41 0.10 17.01
N GLU A 283 -16.69 -0.25 16.89
CA GLU A 283 -17.25 -1.50 17.42
C GLU A 283 -16.68 -2.75 16.74
N ALA A 284 -16.40 -2.66 15.43
CA ALA A 284 -15.83 -3.74 14.63
C ALA A 284 -14.35 -4.06 14.92
N LEU A 285 -13.62 -3.14 15.57
CA LEU A 285 -12.25 -3.40 16.00
C LEU A 285 -12.22 -4.57 17.00
N PRO A 286 -11.23 -5.48 16.95
CA PRO A 286 -11.17 -6.59 17.89
C PRO A 286 -10.99 -6.10 19.33
N ASP A 287 -11.54 -6.81 20.31
CA ASP A 287 -11.23 -6.55 21.71
C ASP A 287 -9.79 -6.94 22.04
N ARG A 288 -9.11 -6.14 22.88
CA ARG A 288 -7.89 -6.59 23.55
C ARG A 288 -8.25 -6.95 24.98
N GLU A 289 -8.37 -8.24 25.27
CA GLU A 289 -8.56 -8.73 26.63
C GLU A 289 -7.31 -8.45 27.48
N GLU A 290 -7.45 -8.40 28.81
CA GLU A 290 -6.33 -8.27 29.76
C GLU A 290 -5.27 -9.39 29.63
N ALA A 291 -5.57 -10.47 28.90
CA ALA A 291 -4.79 -11.70 28.78
C ALA A 291 -3.92 -11.83 27.51
N GLU A 292 -3.65 -10.73 26.79
CA GLU A 292 -2.50 -10.73 25.86
C GLU A 292 -1.22 -10.50 26.67
N ARG A 293 -0.45 -11.59 26.72
CA ARG A 293 0.73 -11.86 27.53
C ARG A 293 1.80 -10.79 27.42
N ASP A 294 2.55 -10.69 28.51
CA ASP A 294 3.95 -10.30 28.52
C ASP A 294 4.67 -10.95 27.32
N GLU A 295 5.07 -10.15 26.34
CA GLU A 295 6.23 -10.40 25.48
C GLU A 295 6.51 -9.13 24.67
N GLU A 296 7.79 -8.73 24.69
CA GLU A 296 8.47 -7.71 23.88
C GLU A 296 8.44 -6.24 24.37
N ASN A 297 9.30 -5.90 25.36
CA ASN A 297 10.69 -5.48 25.06
C ASN A 297 11.43 -4.96 26.31
N GLU A 298 12.35 -5.79 26.82
CA GLU A 298 13.75 -5.35 27.03
C GLU A 298 14.42 -5.11 25.68
#